data_AF-A0A1Q9E422-F1
#
_entry.id   AF-A0A1Q9E422-F1
#
_cell.length_a   1.000
_cell.length_b   1.000
_cell.length_c   1.000
_cell.angle_alpha   90.00
_cell.angle_beta   90.00
_cell.angle_gamma   90.00
#
_symmetry.space_group_name_H-M   'P 1'
#
loop_
_entity.id
_entity.type
_entity.pdbx_description
1 polymer ?
#
loop_
_entity_poly.entity_id
_entity_poly.type
_entity_poly.pdbx_seq_one_letter_code
_entity_poly.pdbx_strand_id
1 'polypeptide(L)'
;MAEANVADAADVERHREAITAAFHKFDLNGDGKISQAELKAVLQILDPSFSPDDLDSIFADADLSKDGVMSMDEFAAWAVAPLGLFGTVPANAASAICDEDRAAMKIQAVARGRAARKKVAVKKEIRRSELGLVKPMTVGELWDGLALRHGTIRKRVDVVDIVSGFKFCKRTGLTVELASMTSQPSKEPEDLSPEEVSHLSLVIQGRQTDVDDDEARKQIALIKDEARKSDYFGPVHESMKGKHFKNLVKLISSLMQLDQELLLEHWYWAEFGLFLPCVPILELLLTTVVYSKARLAALVSKKEIGDKPGAGLVNHPFHIKDLMLLAYNGGLIGVPDRICMTSEEVQAVWPALLRSTAELTFRHLTIRKTVAAGKIYQEPSKADRRFSKDPEGKNFLVGPMEISMLIEMLHANEKMKTRFTSPLEMMTCMVQHARVHGRLWDEDQPPSGAASGGDEPKAATDAG
;
A
#
# COMPACT_ATOMS: atom_id res chain seq x y z
N MET A 1 8.80 47.24 -17.67
CA MET A 1 8.50 45.83 -17.99
C MET A 1 7.05 45.57 -17.59
N ALA A 2 6.14 45.67 -18.55
CA ALA A 2 4.70 45.49 -18.39
C ALA A 2 4.21 44.76 -19.65
N GLU A 3 4.07 43.43 -19.59
CA GLU A 3 3.58 42.58 -20.69
C GLU A 3 2.71 41.43 -20.14
N ALA A 4 1.71 41.75 -19.34
CA ALA A 4 0.66 40.80 -18.95
C ALA A 4 -0.65 41.57 -18.70
N ASN A 5 -1.37 41.95 -19.76
CA ASN A 5 -2.82 42.26 -19.67
C ASN A 5 -3.56 42.52 -21.00
N VAL A 6 -2.95 42.29 -22.17
CA VAL A 6 -3.59 42.71 -23.45
C VAL A 6 -4.54 41.64 -24.03
N ALA A 7 -4.46 40.38 -23.60
CA ALA A 7 -5.31 39.31 -24.14
C ALA A 7 -6.72 39.22 -23.51
N ASP A 8 -6.95 39.81 -22.33
CA ASP A 8 -8.21 39.63 -21.57
C ASP A 8 -9.33 40.57 -22.04
N ALA A 9 -9.02 41.84 -22.31
CA ALA A 9 -10.04 42.85 -22.59
C ALA A 9 -10.76 42.65 -23.94
N ALA A 10 -10.06 42.14 -24.96
CA ALA A 10 -10.64 41.92 -26.29
C ALA A 10 -11.63 40.73 -26.30
N ASP A 11 -11.33 39.67 -25.54
CA ASP A 11 -12.20 38.51 -25.43
C ASP A 11 -13.41 38.76 -24.52
N VAL A 12 -13.25 39.58 -23.47
CA VAL A 12 -14.37 40.10 -22.67
C VAL A 12 -15.30 40.95 -23.55
N GLU A 13 -14.79 41.89 -24.34
CA GLU A 13 -15.63 42.73 -25.21
C GLU A 13 -16.34 41.91 -26.28
N ARG A 14 -15.64 40.92 -26.87
CA ARG A 14 -16.21 40.02 -27.90
C ARG A 14 -17.38 39.18 -27.38
N HIS A 15 -17.36 38.80 -26.11
CA HIS A 15 -18.40 38.00 -25.47
C HIS A 15 -19.29 38.82 -24.54
N ARG A 16 -19.18 40.14 -24.54
CA ARG A 16 -19.83 41.03 -23.54
C ARG A 16 -21.33 40.82 -23.45
N GLU A 17 -22.02 40.69 -24.58
CA GLU A 17 -23.47 40.45 -24.62
C GLU A 17 -23.84 39.07 -24.04
N ALA A 18 -23.05 38.03 -24.34
CA ALA A 18 -23.27 36.69 -23.82
C ALA A 18 -22.91 36.56 -22.33
N ILE A 19 -21.85 37.25 -21.89
CA ILE A 19 -21.43 37.34 -20.49
C ILE A 19 -22.50 38.07 -19.68
N THR A 20 -23.04 39.18 -20.19
CA THR A 20 -24.14 39.93 -19.54
C THR A 20 -25.40 39.09 -19.43
N ALA A 21 -25.76 38.37 -20.51
CA ALA A 21 -26.92 37.47 -20.49
C ALA A 21 -26.72 36.26 -19.57
N ALA A 22 -25.50 35.76 -19.43
CA ALA A 22 -25.17 34.71 -18.47
C ALA A 22 -25.22 35.26 -17.04
N PHE A 23 -24.63 36.42 -16.77
CA PHE A 23 -24.64 37.05 -15.45
C PHE A 23 -26.07 37.21 -14.91
N HIS A 24 -27.00 37.71 -15.72
CA HIS A 24 -28.42 37.83 -15.33
C HIS A 24 -29.15 36.50 -15.12
N LYS A 25 -28.62 35.38 -15.61
CA LYS A 25 -29.15 34.04 -15.31
C LYS A 25 -28.58 33.46 -14.02
N PHE A 26 -27.41 33.94 -13.62
CA PHE A 26 -26.74 33.53 -12.39
C PHE A 26 -27.17 34.40 -11.19
N ASP A 27 -27.46 35.67 -11.42
CA ASP A 27 -28.07 36.61 -10.46
C ASP A 27 -29.57 36.30 -10.33
N LEU A 28 -29.94 35.43 -9.38
CA LEU A 28 -31.30 34.95 -9.20
C LEU A 28 -32.19 35.96 -8.47
N ASN A 29 -31.59 36.79 -7.63
CA ASN A 29 -32.30 37.79 -6.84
C ASN A 29 -32.35 39.18 -7.51
N GLY A 30 -31.57 39.41 -8.57
CA GLY A 30 -31.52 40.64 -9.36
C GLY A 30 -30.79 41.78 -8.67
N ASP A 31 -29.90 41.51 -7.72
CA ASP A 31 -29.18 42.52 -6.93
C ASP A 31 -27.94 43.08 -7.64
N GLY A 32 -27.64 42.58 -8.84
CA GLY A 32 -26.51 43.02 -9.66
C GLY A 32 -25.18 42.40 -9.23
N LYS A 33 -25.20 41.39 -8.36
CA LYS A 33 -24.05 40.60 -7.92
C LYS A 33 -24.43 39.11 -7.92
N ILE A 34 -23.44 38.22 -7.92
CA ILE A 34 -23.68 36.78 -7.79
C ILE A 34 -23.14 36.33 -6.43
N SER A 35 -24.04 35.95 -5.53
CA SER A 35 -23.65 35.38 -4.25
C SER A 35 -23.15 33.94 -4.41
N GLN A 36 -22.39 33.47 -3.42
CA GLN A 36 -21.92 32.09 -3.38
C GLN A 36 -23.06 31.06 -3.45
N ALA A 37 -24.21 31.39 -2.86
CA ALA A 37 -25.40 30.53 -2.89
C ALA A 37 -26.00 30.44 -4.30
N GLU A 38 -26.03 31.54 -5.03
CA GLU A 38 -26.56 31.61 -6.39
C GLU A 38 -25.65 30.92 -7.40
N LEU A 39 -24.33 31.14 -7.30
CA LEU A 39 -23.36 30.43 -8.12
C LEU A 39 -23.46 28.91 -7.91
N LYS A 40 -23.55 28.47 -6.64
CA LYS A 40 -23.72 27.05 -6.29
C LYS A 40 -25.00 26.46 -6.87
N ALA A 41 -26.13 27.15 -6.70
CA ALA A 41 -27.42 26.67 -7.19
C ALA A 41 -27.38 26.46 -8.71
N VAL A 42 -26.82 27.42 -9.45
CA VAL A 42 -26.77 27.34 -10.92
C VAL A 42 -25.76 26.31 -11.40
N LEU A 43 -24.57 26.22 -10.78
CA LEU A 43 -23.57 25.20 -11.14
C LEU A 43 -24.04 23.78 -10.82
N GLN A 44 -24.82 23.58 -9.75
CA GLN A 44 -25.44 22.28 -9.43
C GLN A 44 -26.57 21.90 -10.40
N ILE A 45 -27.30 22.89 -10.93
CA ILE A 45 -28.31 22.66 -11.98
C ILE A 45 -27.63 22.28 -13.31
N LEU A 46 -26.49 22.91 -13.63
CA LEU A 46 -25.73 22.64 -14.84
C LEU A 46 -25.00 21.29 -14.78
N ASP A 47 -24.43 20.93 -13.62
CA ASP A 47 -23.83 19.64 -13.37
C ASP A 47 -23.99 19.23 -11.89
N PRO A 48 -24.88 18.27 -11.58
CA PRO A 48 -25.10 17.79 -10.21
C PRO A 48 -23.90 17.05 -9.59
N SER A 49 -22.83 16.80 -10.34
CA SER A 49 -21.65 16.07 -9.86
C SER A 49 -20.62 16.93 -9.12
N PHE A 50 -20.79 18.25 -9.13
CA PHE A 50 -19.95 19.15 -8.33
C PHE A 50 -20.26 19.01 -6.84
N SER A 51 -19.22 18.70 -6.04
CA SER A 51 -19.36 18.67 -4.59
C SER A 51 -19.37 20.08 -4.00
N PRO A 52 -19.94 20.29 -2.78
CA PRO A 52 -19.92 21.59 -2.11
C PRO A 52 -18.51 22.21 -2.01
N ASP A 53 -17.49 21.37 -1.75
CA ASP A 53 -16.09 21.78 -1.66
C ASP A 53 -15.51 22.23 -3.01
N ASP A 54 -15.93 21.60 -4.12
CA ASP A 54 -15.51 22.01 -5.46
C ASP A 54 -16.10 23.37 -5.82
N LEU A 55 -17.36 23.60 -5.45
CA LEU A 55 -18.06 24.87 -5.68
C LEU A 55 -17.47 26.00 -4.82
N ASP A 56 -17.01 25.69 -3.61
CA ASP A 56 -16.31 26.64 -2.74
C ASP A 56 -14.96 27.05 -3.30
N SER A 57 -14.22 26.10 -3.88
CA SER A 57 -12.96 26.41 -4.56
C SER A 57 -13.18 27.25 -5.82
N ILE A 58 -14.20 26.93 -6.62
CA ILE A 58 -14.52 27.68 -7.85
C ILE A 58 -14.93 29.11 -7.51
N PHE A 59 -15.72 29.30 -6.44
CA PHE A 59 -16.10 30.64 -5.98
C PHE A 59 -14.88 31.43 -5.48
N ALA A 60 -14.01 30.80 -4.69
CA ALA A 60 -12.81 31.44 -4.15
C ALA A 60 -11.80 31.86 -5.23
N ASP A 61 -11.76 31.15 -6.36
CA ASP A 61 -10.90 31.50 -7.49
C ASP A 61 -11.49 32.65 -8.34
N ALA A 62 -12.80 32.88 -8.25
CA ALA A 62 -13.52 33.87 -9.03
C ALA A 62 -13.77 35.19 -8.26
N ASP A 63 -13.91 35.13 -6.93
CA ASP A 63 -14.00 36.28 -6.03
C ASP A 63 -12.61 36.87 -5.74
N LEU A 64 -12.13 37.73 -6.64
CA LEU A 64 -10.80 38.34 -6.56
C LEU A 64 -10.74 39.43 -5.50
N SER A 65 -11.84 40.17 -5.29
CA SER A 65 -11.95 41.22 -4.29
C SER A 65 -12.15 40.69 -2.86
N LYS A 66 -12.56 39.42 -2.72
CA LYS A 66 -12.82 38.71 -1.45
C LYS A 66 -13.90 39.39 -0.61
N ASP A 67 -14.88 40.00 -1.25
CA ASP A 67 -16.02 40.62 -0.58
C ASP A 67 -17.18 39.63 -0.36
N GLY A 68 -17.02 38.38 -0.82
CA GLY A 68 -18.00 37.30 -0.65
C GLY A 68 -19.11 37.31 -1.69
N VAL A 69 -19.01 38.17 -2.71
CA VAL A 69 -19.94 38.28 -3.83
C VAL A 69 -19.17 38.50 -5.13
N MET A 70 -19.66 37.98 -6.24
CA MET A 70 -18.98 38.16 -7.52
C MET A 70 -19.61 39.33 -8.29
N SER A 71 -18.81 40.33 -8.58
CA SER A 71 -19.21 41.45 -9.43
C SER A 71 -19.24 41.07 -10.91
N MET A 72 -19.90 41.88 -11.74
CA MET A 72 -19.97 41.68 -13.19
C MET A 72 -18.58 41.63 -13.85
N ASP A 73 -17.64 42.46 -13.38
CA ASP A 73 -16.28 42.51 -13.92
C ASP A 73 -15.46 41.27 -13.55
N GLU A 74 -15.61 40.77 -12.32
CA GLU A 74 -14.99 39.51 -11.87
C GLU A 74 -15.59 38.30 -12.60
N PHE A 75 -16.91 38.29 -12.80
CA PHE A 75 -17.60 37.25 -13.57
C PHE A 75 -17.16 37.26 -15.04
N ALA A 76 -16.96 38.43 -15.64
CA ALA A 76 -16.49 38.55 -17.01
C ALA A 76 -15.08 37.99 -17.20
N ALA A 77 -14.16 38.34 -16.30
CA ALA A 77 -12.80 37.81 -16.29
C ALA A 77 -12.78 36.30 -16.05
N TRP A 78 -13.57 35.81 -15.08
CA TRP A 78 -13.69 34.38 -14.80
C TRP A 78 -14.29 33.62 -15.99
N ALA A 79 -15.28 34.17 -16.69
CA ALA A 79 -15.98 33.51 -17.79
C ALA A 79 -15.10 33.30 -19.04
N VAL A 80 -14.12 34.18 -19.30
CA VAL A 80 -13.21 34.06 -20.46
C VAL A 80 -11.88 33.36 -20.13
N ALA A 81 -11.57 33.20 -18.84
CA ALA A 81 -10.36 32.51 -18.41
C ALA A 81 -10.31 31.06 -18.95
N PRO A 82 -9.11 30.44 -19.05
CA PRO A 82 -8.95 29.06 -19.52
C PRO A 82 -9.73 27.99 -18.73
N LEU A 83 -10.21 28.34 -17.53
CA LEU A 83 -11.02 27.50 -16.65
C LEU A 83 -12.51 27.95 -16.60
N GLY A 84 -12.86 29.00 -17.33
CA GLY A 84 -14.17 29.66 -17.37
C GLY A 84 -15.16 29.10 -18.40
N LEU A 85 -16.33 29.72 -18.45
CA LEU A 85 -17.47 29.30 -19.28
C LEU A 85 -17.19 29.29 -20.80
N PHE A 86 -16.29 30.14 -21.28
CA PHE A 86 -16.01 30.39 -22.71
C PHE A 86 -14.54 30.17 -23.11
N GLY A 87 -13.75 29.48 -22.28
CA GLY A 87 -12.28 29.37 -22.35
C GLY A 87 -11.62 29.59 -23.73
N THR A 88 -10.63 30.49 -23.77
CA THR A 88 -10.04 31.01 -25.02
C THR A 88 -9.12 30.01 -25.74
N VAL A 89 -9.15 30.06 -27.08
CA VAL A 89 -8.19 29.40 -27.97
C VAL A 89 -7.22 30.47 -28.49
N PRO A 90 -5.89 30.24 -28.47
CA PRO A 90 -4.93 31.25 -28.93
C PRO A 90 -5.18 31.65 -30.38
N ALA A 91 -5.10 32.96 -30.63
CA ALA A 91 -5.59 33.67 -31.82
C ALA A 91 -5.06 33.17 -33.18
N ASN A 92 -4.00 32.37 -33.21
CA ASN A 92 -3.36 31.93 -34.45
C ASN A 92 -3.98 30.66 -35.07
N ALA A 93 -5.00 30.06 -34.44
CA ALA A 93 -5.60 28.79 -34.87
C ALA A 93 -7.07 28.91 -35.33
N ALA A 94 -7.61 30.13 -35.50
CA ALA A 94 -9.04 30.33 -35.71
C ALA A 94 -9.55 30.03 -37.13
N SER A 95 -8.69 29.85 -38.13
CA SER A 95 -9.13 29.76 -39.55
C SER A 95 -9.05 28.36 -40.18
N ALA A 96 -8.75 27.29 -39.44
CA ALA A 96 -8.58 25.96 -40.06
C ALA A 96 -8.89 24.79 -39.12
N ILE A 97 -10.04 24.79 -38.45
CA ILE A 97 -10.46 23.66 -37.60
C ILE A 97 -11.56 22.89 -38.34
N CYS A 98 -11.22 21.74 -38.93
CA CYS A 98 -12.19 20.83 -39.54
C CYS A 98 -12.96 20.06 -38.46
N ASP A 99 -14.07 19.42 -38.83
CA ASP A 99 -14.92 18.69 -37.87
C ASP A 99 -14.19 17.53 -37.14
N GLU A 100 -13.07 17.02 -37.70
CA GLU A 100 -12.21 16.03 -37.04
C GLU A 100 -11.47 16.61 -35.83
N ASP A 101 -11.06 17.89 -35.88
CA ASP A 101 -10.37 18.57 -34.78
C ASP A 101 -11.34 18.92 -33.63
N ARG A 102 -12.63 19.15 -33.94
CA ARG A 102 -13.70 19.30 -32.94
C ARG A 102 -13.94 18.00 -32.17
N ALA A 103 -13.82 16.85 -32.86
CA ALA A 103 -13.86 15.54 -32.21
C ALA A 103 -12.59 15.29 -31.38
N ALA A 104 -11.41 15.68 -31.87
CA ALA A 104 -10.15 15.61 -31.13
C ALA A 104 -10.17 16.47 -29.85
N MET A 105 -10.79 17.67 -29.90
CA MET A 105 -10.99 18.53 -28.74
C MET A 105 -11.94 17.92 -27.70
N LYS A 106 -13.05 17.29 -28.13
CA LYS A 106 -13.94 16.54 -27.22
C LYS A 106 -13.22 15.35 -26.58
N ILE A 107 -12.40 14.62 -27.34
CA ILE A 107 -11.57 13.53 -26.84
C ILE A 107 -10.52 14.04 -25.84
N GLN A 108 -9.88 15.19 -26.12
CA GLN A 108 -8.94 15.83 -25.19
C GLN A 108 -9.61 16.36 -23.92
N ALA A 109 -10.80 16.95 -24.00
CA ALA A 109 -11.56 17.39 -22.84
C ALA A 109 -11.98 16.20 -21.95
N VAL A 110 -12.44 15.10 -22.56
CA VAL A 110 -12.74 13.85 -21.85
C VAL A 110 -11.47 13.22 -21.27
N ALA A 111 -10.33 13.26 -21.98
CA ALA A 111 -9.05 12.75 -21.50
C ALA A 111 -8.47 13.60 -20.35
N ARG A 112 -8.61 14.94 -20.41
CA ARG A 112 -8.23 15.87 -19.34
C ARG A 112 -9.15 15.71 -18.13
N GLY A 113 -10.46 15.55 -18.33
CA GLY A 113 -11.40 15.20 -17.27
C GLY A 113 -11.08 13.83 -16.65
N ARG A 114 -10.67 12.85 -17.45
CA ARG A 114 -10.22 11.53 -16.95
C ARG A 114 -8.88 11.64 -16.20
N ALA A 115 -7.95 12.49 -16.64
CA ALA A 115 -6.68 12.74 -15.96
C ALA A 115 -6.86 13.55 -14.66
N ALA A 116 -7.78 14.51 -14.64
CA ALA A 116 -8.18 15.26 -13.45
C ALA A 116 -8.90 14.34 -12.45
N ARG A 117 -9.86 13.53 -12.91
CA ARG A 117 -10.45 12.44 -12.11
C ARG A 117 -9.42 11.46 -11.60
N LYS A 118 -8.39 11.12 -12.39
CA LYS A 118 -7.27 10.26 -11.96
C LYS A 118 -6.38 10.95 -10.93
N LYS A 119 -6.12 12.26 -11.06
CA LYS A 119 -5.37 13.05 -10.06
C LYS A 119 -6.15 13.25 -8.76
N VAL A 120 -7.45 13.52 -8.84
CA VAL A 120 -8.35 13.64 -7.69
C VAL A 120 -8.56 12.29 -7.03
N ALA A 121 -8.75 11.20 -7.79
CA ALA A 121 -8.79 9.85 -7.27
C ALA A 121 -7.46 9.46 -6.63
N VAL A 122 -6.31 9.79 -7.22
CA VAL A 122 -4.99 9.57 -6.63
C VAL A 122 -4.80 10.42 -5.36
N LYS A 123 -5.24 11.67 -5.34
CA LYS A 123 -5.16 12.56 -4.15
C LYS A 123 -6.11 12.12 -3.04
N LYS A 124 -7.29 11.60 -3.38
CA LYS A 124 -8.26 10.99 -2.47
C LYS A 124 -7.77 9.63 -1.96
N GLU A 125 -7.10 8.83 -2.80
CA GLU A 125 -6.47 7.56 -2.43
C GLU A 125 -5.22 7.79 -1.56
N ILE A 126 -4.44 8.84 -1.82
CA ILE A 126 -3.33 9.30 -0.96
C ILE A 126 -3.86 9.72 0.40
N ARG A 127 -4.87 10.61 0.43
CA ARG A 127 -5.47 11.08 1.68
C ARG A 127 -6.18 9.96 2.45
N ARG A 128 -6.73 8.97 1.74
CA ARG A 128 -7.27 7.72 2.31
C ARG A 128 -6.16 6.80 2.82
N SER A 129 -5.02 6.70 2.12
CA SER A 129 -3.84 5.96 2.58
C SER A 129 -3.13 6.62 3.77
N GLU A 130 -3.24 7.94 3.92
CA GLU A 130 -2.71 8.73 5.04
C GLU A 130 -3.59 8.65 6.30
N LEU A 131 -4.88 8.30 6.17
CA LEU A 131 -5.85 8.29 7.28
C LEU A 131 -6.47 6.91 7.59
N GLY A 132 -6.17 5.86 6.82
CA GLY A 132 -6.64 4.52 7.15
C GLY A 132 -6.71 3.56 5.97
N LEU A 133 -6.02 2.44 6.12
CA LEU A 133 -6.01 1.26 5.25
C LEU A 133 -5.32 1.45 3.90
N VAL A 134 -4.03 1.14 3.88
CA VAL A 134 -3.39 0.51 2.73
C VAL A 134 -4.26 -0.69 2.35
N LYS A 135 -4.98 -0.62 1.22
CA LYS A 135 -5.83 -1.73 0.78
C LYS A 135 -4.97 -2.99 0.61
N PRO A 136 -5.47 -4.17 1.00
CA PRO A 136 -4.77 -5.42 0.75
C PRO A 136 -4.46 -5.57 -0.74
N MET A 137 -3.35 -6.22 -1.02
CA MET A 137 -2.95 -6.46 -2.38
C MET A 137 -3.94 -7.35 -3.11
N THR A 138 -4.26 -6.99 -4.34
CA THR A 138 -5.13 -7.80 -5.18
C THR A 138 -4.33 -8.71 -6.09
N VAL A 139 -4.94 -9.84 -6.46
CA VAL A 139 -4.37 -10.76 -7.47
C VAL A 139 -4.09 -10.03 -8.80
N GLY A 140 -4.90 -9.01 -9.13
CA GLY A 140 -4.71 -8.20 -10.32
C GLY A 140 -3.44 -7.36 -10.28
N GLU A 141 -3.11 -6.78 -9.12
CA GLU A 141 -1.87 -6.00 -8.96
C GLU A 141 -0.63 -6.89 -9.05
N LEU A 142 -0.65 -8.10 -8.46
CA LEU A 142 0.43 -9.07 -8.63
C LEU A 142 0.56 -9.52 -10.09
N TRP A 143 -0.57 -9.79 -10.75
CA TRP A 143 -0.61 -10.15 -12.18
C TRP A 143 -0.01 -9.05 -13.05
N ASP A 144 -0.41 -7.80 -12.84
CA ASP A 144 0.11 -6.65 -13.59
C ASP A 144 1.62 -6.48 -13.38
N GLY A 145 2.10 -6.74 -12.16
CA GLY A 145 3.52 -6.78 -11.82
C GLY A 145 4.29 -7.85 -12.60
N LEU A 146 3.82 -9.09 -12.59
CA LEU A 146 4.44 -10.21 -13.31
C LEU A 146 4.36 -10.04 -14.83
N ALA A 147 3.27 -9.45 -15.32
CA ALA A 147 3.06 -9.17 -16.74
C ALA A 147 3.94 -8.03 -17.26
N LEU A 148 4.50 -7.20 -16.38
CA LEU A 148 5.36 -6.08 -16.73
C LEU A 148 6.82 -6.51 -16.79
N ARG A 149 7.33 -6.86 -17.99
CA ARG A 149 8.77 -7.01 -18.23
C ARG A 149 9.28 -5.91 -19.16
N HIS A 150 10.40 -5.29 -18.78
CA HIS A 150 11.07 -4.21 -19.53
C HIS A 150 10.15 -3.04 -19.92
N GLY A 151 9.16 -2.72 -19.09
CA GLY A 151 8.23 -1.60 -19.35
C GLY A 151 7.10 -1.91 -20.35
N THR A 152 6.98 -3.16 -20.80
CA THR A 152 5.87 -3.63 -21.63
C THR A 152 4.94 -4.56 -20.84
N ILE A 153 3.65 -4.22 -20.80
CA ILE A 153 2.61 -5.07 -20.19
C ILE A 153 2.26 -6.18 -21.18
N ARG A 154 2.53 -7.43 -20.80
CA ARG A 154 2.14 -8.62 -21.56
C ARG A 154 0.70 -9.01 -21.22
N LYS A 155 -0.04 -9.55 -22.21
CA LYS A 155 -1.38 -10.14 -21.96
C LYS A 155 -1.33 -11.51 -21.29
N ARG A 156 -0.13 -12.09 -21.20
CA ARG A 156 0.13 -13.44 -20.68
C ARG A 156 1.42 -13.43 -19.89
N VAL A 157 1.48 -14.28 -18.87
CA VAL A 157 2.65 -14.49 -18.01
C VAL A 157 3.13 -15.92 -18.24
N ASP A 158 4.43 -16.10 -18.39
CA ASP A 158 5.02 -17.41 -18.62
C ASP A 158 4.96 -18.25 -17.34
N VAL A 159 4.61 -19.54 -17.44
CA VAL A 159 4.48 -20.42 -16.27
C VAL A 159 5.80 -20.51 -15.50
N VAL A 160 6.94 -20.44 -16.19
CA VAL A 160 8.28 -20.36 -15.59
C VAL A 160 8.40 -19.22 -14.58
N ASP A 161 7.85 -18.05 -14.90
CA ASP A 161 7.92 -16.86 -14.03
C ASP A 161 7.09 -17.06 -12.77
N ILE A 162 5.89 -17.62 -12.93
CA ILE A 162 4.99 -17.97 -11.81
C ILE A 162 5.67 -18.98 -10.88
N VAL A 163 6.20 -20.07 -11.43
CA VAL A 163 6.85 -21.13 -10.64
C VAL A 163 8.12 -20.61 -9.96
N SER A 164 8.90 -19.76 -10.64
CA SER A 164 10.09 -19.15 -10.06
C SER A 164 9.77 -18.23 -8.88
N GLY A 165 8.75 -17.38 -9.01
CA GLY A 165 8.27 -16.52 -7.95
C GLY A 165 7.75 -17.32 -6.75
N PHE A 166 6.94 -18.37 -6.98
CA PHE A 166 6.46 -19.25 -5.92
C PHE A 166 7.61 -20.01 -5.22
N LYS A 167 8.58 -20.53 -5.98
CA LYS A 167 9.79 -21.16 -5.44
C LYS A 167 10.58 -20.20 -4.55
N PHE A 168 10.66 -18.92 -4.92
CA PHE A 168 11.28 -17.91 -4.07
C PHE A 168 10.47 -17.70 -2.78
N CYS A 169 9.15 -17.60 -2.86
CA CYS A 169 8.26 -17.49 -1.69
C CYS A 169 8.49 -18.62 -0.68
N LYS A 170 8.51 -19.88 -1.15
CA LYS A 170 8.78 -21.07 -0.33
C LYS A 170 10.12 -20.98 0.39
N ARG A 171 11.18 -20.60 -0.34
CA ARG A 171 12.53 -20.43 0.24
C ARG A 171 12.65 -19.31 1.26
N THR A 172 11.70 -18.37 1.26
CA THR A 172 11.73 -17.17 2.07
C THR A 172 10.66 -17.14 3.16
N GLY A 173 10.14 -18.31 3.53
CA GLY A 173 9.29 -18.47 4.71
C GLY A 173 7.81 -18.68 4.43
N LEU A 174 7.37 -18.75 3.16
CA LEU A 174 6.00 -19.17 2.85
C LEU A 174 5.88 -20.69 3.06
N THR A 175 5.41 -21.11 4.22
CA THR A 175 5.24 -22.54 4.56
C THR A 175 3.82 -22.83 5.06
N VAL A 176 3.41 -24.09 5.02
CA VAL A 176 2.12 -24.52 5.61
C VAL A 176 2.03 -24.33 7.12
N GLU A 177 3.15 -24.15 7.83
CA GLU A 177 3.14 -23.83 9.26
C GLU A 177 2.39 -22.52 9.53
N LEU A 178 2.48 -21.56 8.60
CA LEU A 178 1.75 -20.29 8.68
C LEU A 178 0.23 -20.50 8.73
N ALA A 179 -0.29 -21.57 8.11
CA ALA A 179 -1.72 -21.90 8.16
C ALA A 179 -2.17 -22.15 9.60
N SER A 180 -1.38 -22.94 10.34
CA SER A 180 -1.64 -23.24 11.76
C SER A 180 -1.43 -22.05 12.70
N MET A 181 -0.64 -21.07 12.26
CA MET A 181 -0.29 -19.89 13.05
C MET A 181 -1.33 -18.79 12.92
N THR A 182 -1.84 -18.57 11.70
CA THR A 182 -2.73 -17.45 11.36
C THR A 182 -4.20 -17.84 11.38
N SER A 183 -4.52 -19.13 11.28
CA SER A 183 -5.90 -19.64 11.23
C SER A 183 -5.99 -21.03 11.86
N GLN A 184 -7.22 -21.51 12.10
CA GLN A 184 -7.46 -22.93 12.36
C GLN A 184 -7.77 -23.62 11.02
N PRO A 185 -6.87 -24.46 10.49
CA PRO A 185 -7.08 -25.08 9.19
C PRO A 185 -8.28 -26.02 9.25
N SER A 186 -9.14 -25.94 8.23
CA SER A 186 -10.36 -26.77 8.13
C SER A 186 -10.08 -28.18 7.58
N LYS A 187 -9.01 -28.30 6.80
CA LYS A 187 -8.47 -29.53 6.22
C LYS A 187 -6.96 -29.54 6.42
N GLU A 188 -6.33 -30.70 6.27
CA GLU A 188 -4.87 -30.80 6.30
C GLU A 188 -4.25 -29.93 5.18
N PRO A 189 -3.40 -28.94 5.53
CA PRO A 189 -2.72 -28.10 4.56
C PRO A 189 -1.83 -28.94 3.63
N GLU A 190 -1.94 -28.73 2.33
CA GLU A 190 -1.04 -29.33 1.35
C GLU A 190 0.20 -28.45 1.18
N ASP A 191 1.39 -29.01 1.45
CA ASP A 191 2.64 -28.27 1.26
C ASP A 191 3.12 -28.35 -0.20
N LEU A 192 2.59 -27.46 -1.03
CA LEU A 192 2.81 -27.48 -2.47
C LEU A 192 4.28 -27.25 -2.84
N SER A 193 4.81 -28.11 -3.70
CA SER A 193 6.11 -27.92 -4.36
C SER A 193 6.00 -27.02 -5.60
N PRO A 194 7.09 -26.38 -6.06
CA PRO A 194 7.09 -25.62 -7.31
C PRO A 194 6.66 -26.46 -8.54
N GLU A 195 6.99 -27.74 -8.56
CA GLU A 195 6.63 -28.70 -9.61
C GLU A 195 5.13 -28.99 -9.60
N GLU A 196 4.54 -29.15 -8.41
CA GLU A 196 3.10 -29.32 -8.25
C GLU A 196 2.34 -28.07 -8.71
N VAL A 197 2.84 -26.87 -8.38
CA VAL A 197 2.28 -25.59 -8.87
C VAL A 197 2.35 -25.47 -10.38
N SER A 198 3.42 -25.94 -11.01
CA SER A 198 3.54 -25.98 -12.46
C SER A 198 2.54 -26.92 -13.12
N HIS A 199 2.41 -28.13 -12.58
CA HIS A 199 1.44 -29.10 -13.09
C HIS A 199 0.02 -28.55 -12.99
N LEU A 200 -0.35 -27.98 -11.84
CA LEU A 200 -1.64 -27.31 -11.66
C LEU A 200 -1.83 -26.15 -12.65
N SER A 201 -0.76 -25.40 -12.94
CA SER A 201 -0.80 -24.31 -13.93
C SER A 201 -1.19 -24.82 -15.33
N LEU A 202 -0.61 -25.94 -15.76
CA LEU A 202 -0.92 -26.59 -17.03
C LEU A 202 -2.33 -27.19 -17.05
N VAL A 203 -2.75 -27.87 -15.98
CA VAL A 203 -4.09 -28.43 -15.85
C VAL A 203 -5.16 -27.35 -15.95
N ILE A 204 -4.99 -26.22 -15.25
CA ILE A 204 -5.94 -25.11 -15.29
C ILE A 204 -5.99 -24.49 -16.69
N GLN A 205 -4.86 -24.38 -17.39
CA GLN A 205 -4.78 -23.79 -18.72
C GLN A 205 -5.52 -24.61 -19.79
N GLY A 206 -5.51 -25.95 -19.68
CA GLY A 206 -6.18 -26.86 -20.60
C GLY A 206 -7.68 -26.99 -20.40
N ARG A 207 -8.27 -26.41 -19.34
CA ARG A 207 -9.68 -26.60 -18.99
C ARG A 207 -10.55 -25.36 -19.24
N GLN A 208 -11.84 -25.60 -19.46
CA GLN A 208 -12.86 -24.54 -19.58
C GLN A 208 -13.48 -24.17 -18.22
N THR A 209 -13.53 -25.12 -17.28
CA THR A 209 -14.07 -24.95 -15.93
C THR A 209 -12.96 -24.86 -14.89
N ASP A 210 -13.27 -24.24 -13.76
CA ASP A 210 -12.35 -24.13 -12.63
C ASP A 210 -12.05 -25.53 -12.06
N VAL A 211 -10.82 -25.71 -11.56
CA VAL A 211 -10.39 -26.93 -10.86
C VAL A 211 -10.70 -26.74 -9.38
N ASP A 212 -11.46 -27.66 -8.79
CA ASP A 212 -11.73 -27.66 -7.36
C ASP A 212 -10.62 -28.33 -6.54
N ASP A 213 -10.67 -28.16 -5.22
CA ASP A 213 -9.66 -28.66 -4.28
C ASP A 213 -9.49 -30.19 -4.34
N ASP A 214 -10.59 -30.94 -4.47
CA ASP A 214 -10.55 -32.40 -4.41
C ASP A 214 -9.94 -32.98 -5.69
N GLU A 215 -10.28 -32.41 -6.85
CA GLU A 215 -9.63 -32.73 -8.11
C GLU A 215 -8.15 -32.31 -8.10
N ALA A 216 -7.82 -31.13 -7.59
CA ALA A 216 -6.45 -30.67 -7.51
C ALA A 216 -5.57 -31.61 -6.65
N ARG A 217 -6.10 -32.07 -5.51
CA ARG A 217 -5.41 -33.07 -4.67
C ARG A 217 -5.19 -34.39 -5.38
N LYS A 218 -6.15 -34.86 -6.19
CA LYS A 218 -5.95 -36.05 -7.05
C LYS A 218 -4.84 -35.81 -8.07
N GLN A 219 -4.83 -34.66 -8.75
CA GLN A 219 -3.79 -34.32 -9.72
C GLN A 219 -2.40 -34.27 -9.07
N ILE A 220 -2.29 -33.67 -7.88
CA ILE A 220 -1.05 -33.64 -7.10
C ILE A 220 -0.61 -35.06 -6.74
N ALA A 221 -1.53 -35.91 -6.25
CA ALA A 221 -1.20 -37.28 -5.88
C ALA A 221 -0.61 -38.11 -7.04
N LEU A 222 -1.00 -37.84 -8.29
CA LEU A 222 -0.45 -38.51 -9.46
C LEU A 222 1.03 -38.17 -9.73
N ILE A 223 1.46 -36.97 -9.38
CA ILE A 223 2.81 -36.47 -9.68
C ILE A 223 3.73 -36.39 -8.46
N LYS A 224 3.18 -36.58 -7.25
CA LYS A 224 3.87 -36.32 -5.97
C LYS A 224 5.20 -37.05 -5.85
N ASP A 225 5.24 -38.32 -6.26
CA ASP A 225 6.45 -39.14 -6.21
C ASP A 225 7.48 -38.77 -7.28
N GLU A 226 7.05 -38.25 -8.43
CA GLU A 226 7.93 -37.77 -9.50
C GLU A 226 8.52 -36.40 -9.13
N ALA A 227 7.69 -35.49 -8.62
CA ALA A 227 8.10 -34.17 -8.14
C ALA A 227 9.16 -34.27 -7.04
N ARG A 228 9.02 -35.22 -6.11
CA ARG A 228 10.02 -35.47 -5.04
C ARG A 228 11.39 -35.93 -5.54
N LYS A 229 11.47 -36.48 -6.74
CA LYS A 229 12.70 -37.07 -7.29
C LYS A 229 13.44 -36.13 -8.24
N SER A 230 12.83 -35.02 -8.65
CA SER A 230 13.39 -34.10 -9.64
C SER A 230 13.37 -32.66 -9.15
N ASP A 231 14.56 -32.11 -8.88
CA ASP A 231 14.76 -30.66 -8.64
C ASP A 231 14.75 -29.84 -9.96
N TYR A 232 14.64 -30.53 -11.11
CA TYR A 232 14.76 -29.91 -12.41
C TYR A 232 13.39 -29.54 -12.98
N PHE A 233 13.23 -28.25 -13.22
CA PHE A 233 12.14 -27.69 -13.98
C PHE A 233 12.56 -27.63 -15.47
N GLY A 234 11.99 -28.51 -16.30
CA GLY A 234 12.07 -28.31 -17.76
C GLY A 234 11.40 -26.98 -18.13
N PRO A 235 11.86 -26.26 -19.17
CA PRO A 235 11.27 -24.98 -19.54
C PRO A 235 9.85 -25.20 -20.07
N VAL A 236 8.86 -24.99 -19.21
CA VAL A 236 7.45 -24.94 -19.59
C VAL A 236 7.20 -23.59 -20.27
N HIS A 237 7.41 -23.53 -21.58
CA HIS A 237 7.20 -22.32 -22.40
C HIS A 237 5.71 -22.00 -22.65
N GLU A 238 4.82 -22.46 -21.77
CA GLU A 238 3.41 -22.10 -21.83
C GLU A 238 3.16 -20.77 -21.12
N SER A 239 2.22 -20.00 -21.67
CA SER A 239 1.86 -18.68 -21.17
C SER A 239 0.39 -18.65 -20.71
N MET A 240 0.20 -18.30 -19.45
CA MET A 240 -1.07 -18.28 -18.76
C MET A 240 -1.83 -16.98 -19.02
N LYS A 241 -3.17 -16.99 -18.93
CA LYS A 241 -4.02 -15.79 -18.95
C LYS A 241 -4.40 -15.38 -17.52
N GLY A 242 -4.68 -14.11 -17.29
CA GLY A 242 -5.01 -13.58 -15.95
C GLY A 242 -6.19 -14.27 -15.25
N LYS A 243 -7.21 -14.74 -16.00
CA LYS A 243 -8.30 -15.55 -15.41
C LYS A 243 -7.78 -16.85 -14.79
N HIS A 244 -6.92 -17.57 -15.51
CA HIS A 244 -6.34 -18.83 -15.04
C HIS A 244 -5.38 -18.58 -13.87
N PHE A 245 -4.60 -17.50 -13.92
CA PHE A 245 -3.74 -17.11 -12.80
C PHE A 245 -4.54 -16.82 -11.53
N LYS A 246 -5.67 -16.11 -11.66
CA LYS A 246 -6.56 -15.86 -10.53
C LYS A 246 -7.11 -17.16 -9.93
N ASN A 247 -7.44 -18.14 -10.75
CA ASN A 247 -7.88 -19.45 -10.28
C ASN A 247 -6.74 -20.22 -9.61
N LEU A 248 -5.53 -20.17 -10.17
CA LEU A 248 -4.34 -20.79 -9.59
C LEU A 248 -4.03 -20.23 -8.20
N VAL A 249 -3.99 -18.90 -8.03
CA VAL A 249 -3.70 -18.27 -6.73
C VAL A 249 -4.75 -18.66 -5.68
N LYS A 250 -6.03 -18.69 -6.05
CA LYS A 250 -7.10 -19.17 -5.16
C LYS A 250 -6.90 -20.62 -4.76
N LEU A 251 -6.55 -21.47 -5.72
CA LEU A 251 -6.35 -22.90 -5.47
C LEU A 251 -5.14 -23.13 -4.57
N ILE A 252 -4.02 -22.44 -4.79
CA ILE A 252 -2.83 -22.49 -3.92
C ILE A 252 -3.20 -22.07 -2.49
N SER A 253 -3.88 -20.94 -2.33
CA SER A 253 -4.34 -20.44 -1.02
C SER A 253 -5.25 -21.45 -0.32
N SER A 254 -6.21 -22.06 -1.03
CA SER A 254 -7.12 -23.06 -0.46
C SER A 254 -6.41 -24.36 -0.06
N LEU A 255 -5.55 -24.89 -0.93
CA LEU A 255 -4.80 -26.13 -0.70
C LEU A 255 -3.83 -25.98 0.47
N MET A 256 -3.08 -24.88 0.51
CA MET A 256 -2.14 -24.59 1.61
C MET A 256 -2.84 -24.07 2.88
N GLN A 257 -4.16 -23.83 2.84
CA GLN A 257 -4.94 -23.21 3.92
C GLN A 257 -4.33 -21.89 4.41
N LEU A 258 -3.76 -21.10 3.50
CA LEU A 258 -3.18 -19.79 3.79
C LEU A 258 -4.14 -18.69 3.36
N ASP A 259 -4.17 -17.60 4.12
CA ASP A 259 -4.86 -16.39 3.70
C ASP A 259 -4.31 -15.93 2.34
N GLN A 260 -5.22 -15.66 1.40
CA GLN A 260 -4.86 -15.23 0.06
C GLN A 260 -4.08 -13.90 0.09
N GLU A 261 -4.35 -13.01 1.05
CA GLU A 261 -3.62 -11.76 1.23
C GLU A 261 -2.16 -12.01 1.62
N LEU A 262 -1.92 -12.94 2.56
CA LEU A 262 -0.57 -13.32 2.99
C LEU A 262 0.25 -13.89 1.82
N LEU A 263 -0.37 -14.77 1.03
CA LEU A 263 0.26 -15.34 -0.17
C LEU A 263 0.66 -14.24 -1.17
N LEU A 264 -0.26 -13.33 -1.47
CA LEU A 264 -0.03 -12.26 -2.44
C LEU A 264 1.05 -11.28 -2.00
N GLU A 265 1.01 -10.88 -0.73
CA GLU A 265 1.94 -9.88 -0.19
C GLU A 265 3.36 -10.41 -0.07
N HIS A 266 3.52 -11.67 0.35
CA HIS A 266 4.84 -12.30 0.38
C HIS A 266 5.41 -12.51 -1.03
N TRP A 267 4.56 -12.89 -1.99
CA TRP A 267 4.97 -13.01 -3.39
C TRP A 267 5.36 -11.67 -3.99
N TYR A 268 4.62 -10.62 -3.68
CA TYR A 268 5.01 -9.29 -4.14
C TYR A 268 6.32 -8.80 -3.50
N TRP A 269 6.55 -9.10 -2.22
CA TRP A 269 7.86 -8.84 -1.62
C TRP A 269 8.97 -9.61 -2.35
N ALA A 270 8.73 -10.87 -2.72
CA ALA A 270 9.69 -11.69 -3.47
C ALA A 270 10.06 -11.06 -4.83
N GLU A 271 9.10 -10.46 -5.52
CA GLU A 271 9.32 -9.87 -6.85
C GLU A 271 9.85 -8.44 -6.80
N PHE A 272 9.41 -7.64 -5.82
CA PHE A 272 9.64 -6.18 -5.81
C PHE A 272 10.44 -5.68 -4.61
N GLY A 273 10.77 -6.55 -3.65
CA GLY A 273 11.58 -6.21 -2.47
C GLY A 273 10.87 -5.30 -1.47
N LEU A 274 9.55 -5.16 -1.53
CA LEU A 274 8.76 -4.37 -0.58
C LEU A 274 7.97 -5.24 0.37
N PHE A 275 8.30 -5.15 1.66
CA PHE A 275 7.67 -5.97 2.68
C PHE A 275 6.41 -5.27 3.21
N LEU A 276 5.25 -5.76 2.82
CA LEU A 276 3.95 -5.24 3.23
C LEU A 276 3.12 -6.40 3.78
N PRO A 277 3.41 -6.87 5.00
CA PRO A 277 2.70 -7.99 5.62
C PRO A 277 1.24 -7.65 5.90
N CYS A 278 0.41 -8.70 5.86
CA CYS A 278 -1.02 -8.54 6.08
C CYS A 278 -1.28 -8.25 7.56
N VAL A 279 -2.39 -7.57 7.84
CA VAL A 279 -2.78 -7.25 9.22
C VAL A 279 -2.82 -8.50 10.11
N PRO A 280 -3.35 -9.67 9.67
CA PRO A 280 -3.37 -10.87 10.51
C PRO A 280 -2.00 -11.33 11.01
N ILE A 281 -0.95 -11.30 10.19
CA ILE A 281 0.39 -11.76 10.63
C ILE A 281 1.04 -10.75 11.58
N LEU A 282 0.79 -9.45 11.37
CA LEU A 282 1.23 -8.39 12.29
C LEU A 282 0.51 -8.49 13.64
N GLU A 283 -0.81 -8.68 13.63
CA GLU A 283 -1.60 -8.86 14.87
C GLU A 283 -1.18 -10.13 15.60
N LEU A 284 -0.91 -11.23 14.87
CA LEU A 284 -0.38 -12.45 15.47
C LEU A 284 0.96 -12.21 16.16
N LEU A 285 1.87 -11.47 15.51
CA LEU A 285 3.17 -11.11 16.07
C LEU A 285 3.00 -10.31 17.36
N LEU A 286 2.21 -9.23 17.32
CA LEU A 286 1.99 -8.35 18.46
C LEU A 286 1.31 -9.07 19.63
N THR A 287 0.27 -9.87 19.35
CA THR A 287 -0.45 -10.62 20.39
C THR A 287 0.38 -11.73 21.04
N THR A 288 1.23 -12.39 20.26
CA THR A 288 2.03 -13.51 20.77
C THR A 288 3.28 -13.02 21.50
N VAL A 289 3.96 -12.02 20.94
CA VAL A 289 5.31 -11.64 21.36
C VAL A 289 5.32 -10.43 22.30
N VAL A 290 4.44 -9.46 22.08
CA VAL A 290 4.47 -8.16 22.78
C VAL A 290 3.47 -8.14 23.93
N TYR A 291 2.18 -8.28 23.62
CA TYR A 291 1.12 -7.94 24.57
C TYR A 291 0.70 -9.11 25.46
N SER A 292 0.59 -8.86 26.76
CA SER A 292 0.11 -9.88 27.71
C SER A 292 -1.39 -10.18 27.57
N LYS A 293 -1.83 -11.37 27.99
CA LYS A 293 -3.27 -11.73 27.98
C LYS A 293 -4.10 -10.75 28.83
N ALA A 294 -3.56 -10.34 29.98
CA ALA A 294 -4.19 -9.37 30.87
C ALA A 294 -4.26 -7.98 30.22
N ARG A 295 -3.18 -7.55 29.55
CA ARG A 295 -3.14 -6.27 28.84
C ARG A 295 -4.14 -6.25 27.68
N LEU A 296 -4.20 -7.31 26.87
CA LEU A 296 -5.17 -7.43 25.79
C LEU A 296 -6.60 -7.33 26.32
N ALA A 297 -6.94 -8.05 27.40
CA ALA A 297 -8.25 -7.93 28.05
C ALA A 297 -8.54 -6.50 28.54
N ALA A 298 -7.55 -5.81 29.10
CA ALA A 298 -7.70 -4.42 29.52
C ALA A 298 -7.98 -3.48 28.33
N LEU A 299 -7.23 -3.61 27.23
CA LEU A 299 -7.42 -2.82 26.01
C LEU A 299 -8.80 -3.03 25.39
N VAL A 300 -9.28 -4.28 25.33
CA VAL A 300 -10.64 -4.62 24.88
C VAL A 300 -11.67 -3.96 25.80
N SER A 301 -11.51 -4.05 27.12
CA SER A 301 -12.46 -3.46 28.09
C SER A 301 -12.58 -1.93 27.94
N LYS A 302 -11.49 -1.28 27.56
CA LYS A 302 -11.41 0.16 27.32
C LYS A 302 -11.86 0.57 25.91
N LYS A 303 -12.18 -0.39 25.04
CA LYS A 303 -12.51 -0.17 23.62
C LYS A 303 -11.39 0.52 22.84
N GLU A 304 -10.15 0.32 23.27
CA GLU A 304 -8.95 0.84 22.58
C GLU A 304 -8.58 -0.06 21.38
N ILE A 305 -9.00 -1.33 21.40
CA ILE A 305 -8.88 -2.29 20.31
C ILE A 305 -10.24 -2.97 20.07
N GLY A 306 -10.35 -3.79 19.01
CA GLY A 306 -11.58 -4.48 18.65
C GLY A 306 -12.04 -5.53 19.67
N ASP A 307 -13.29 -5.99 19.53
CA ASP A 307 -13.94 -6.89 20.50
C ASP A 307 -13.25 -8.25 20.67
N LYS A 308 -12.43 -8.66 19.69
CA LYS A 308 -11.64 -9.89 19.74
C LYS A 308 -10.21 -9.57 20.21
N PRO A 309 -9.61 -10.36 21.12
CA PRO A 309 -8.22 -10.19 21.52
C PRO A 309 -7.29 -10.15 20.30
N GLY A 310 -6.56 -9.04 20.14
CA GLY A 310 -5.63 -8.83 19.02
C GLY A 310 -6.17 -8.02 17.84
N ALA A 311 -7.48 -7.94 17.66
CA ALA A 311 -8.08 -7.22 16.54
C ALA A 311 -7.88 -5.70 16.69
N GLY A 312 -7.31 -5.05 15.68
CA GLY A 312 -7.02 -3.61 15.69
C GLY A 312 -5.78 -3.23 16.48
N LEU A 313 -5.00 -4.20 16.98
CA LEU A 313 -3.80 -3.94 17.79
C LEU A 313 -2.71 -3.22 17.01
N VAL A 314 -2.63 -3.43 15.70
CA VAL A 314 -1.73 -2.67 14.81
C VAL A 314 -2.03 -1.17 14.78
N ASN A 315 -3.25 -0.76 15.15
CA ASN A 315 -3.65 0.65 15.22
C ASN A 315 -3.56 1.21 16.66
N HIS A 316 -3.17 0.39 17.63
CA HIS A 316 -2.87 0.85 18.98
C HIS A 316 -1.46 1.49 19.01
N PRO A 317 -1.23 2.56 19.80
CA PRO A 317 0.09 3.16 19.96
C PRO A 317 1.16 2.12 20.33
N PHE A 318 2.21 2.06 19.52
CA PHE A 318 3.37 1.19 19.72
C PHE A 318 4.58 2.06 20.07
N HIS A 319 5.25 1.77 21.18
CA HIS A 319 6.33 2.57 21.74
C HIS A 319 7.67 1.82 21.71
N ILE A 320 8.77 2.52 22.01
CA ILE A 320 10.12 1.91 22.08
C ILE A 320 10.20 0.74 23.07
N LYS A 321 9.44 0.79 24.17
CA LYS A 321 9.36 -0.34 25.13
C LYS A 321 8.77 -1.59 24.47
N ASP A 322 7.82 -1.41 23.56
CA ASP A 322 7.15 -2.50 22.86
C ASP A 322 8.10 -3.10 21.81
N LEU A 323 8.97 -2.27 21.18
CA LEU A 323 10.08 -2.74 20.36
C LEU A 323 11.05 -3.61 21.16
N MET A 324 11.42 -3.19 22.38
CA MET A 324 12.33 -3.96 23.21
C MET A 324 11.73 -5.31 23.62
N LEU A 325 10.46 -5.33 24.02
CA LEU A 325 9.71 -6.57 24.30
C LEU A 325 9.63 -7.46 23.06
N LEU A 326 9.31 -6.88 21.89
CA LEU A 326 9.25 -7.58 20.62
C LEU A 326 10.57 -8.29 20.30
N ALA A 327 11.69 -7.57 20.42
CA ALA A 327 13.01 -8.11 20.10
C ALA A 327 13.48 -9.16 21.12
N TYR A 328 13.20 -8.97 22.40
CA TYR A 328 13.61 -9.90 23.45
C TYR A 328 12.75 -11.18 23.43
N ASN A 329 11.42 -11.05 23.51
CA ASN A 329 10.51 -12.21 23.49
C ASN A 329 10.55 -12.93 22.14
N GLY A 330 10.83 -12.21 21.05
CA GLY A 330 11.04 -12.77 19.72
C GLY A 330 12.41 -13.43 19.50
N GLY A 331 13.32 -13.39 20.48
CA GLY A 331 14.63 -14.04 20.38
C GLY A 331 15.58 -13.39 19.36
N LEU A 332 15.44 -12.06 19.15
CA LEU A 332 16.38 -11.26 18.37
C LEU A 332 17.57 -10.78 19.22
N ILE A 333 17.41 -10.72 20.54
CA ILE A 333 18.44 -10.36 21.53
C ILE A 333 18.67 -11.54 22.47
N GLY A 334 19.92 -11.76 22.86
CA GLY A 334 20.24 -12.57 24.04
C GLY A 334 19.99 -14.08 23.91
N VAL A 335 19.88 -14.62 22.68
CA VAL A 335 19.82 -16.06 22.46
C VAL A 335 21.25 -16.61 22.37
N PRO A 336 21.69 -17.45 23.32
CA PRO A 336 23.02 -18.06 23.28
C PRO A 336 23.24 -18.86 21.99
N ASP A 337 24.47 -18.87 21.48
CA ASP A 337 24.89 -19.62 20.29
C ASP A 337 24.16 -19.26 18.98
N ARG A 338 23.50 -18.09 18.93
CA ARG A 338 22.87 -17.57 17.71
C ARG A 338 23.31 -16.14 17.41
N ILE A 339 23.32 -15.81 16.12
CA ILE A 339 23.50 -14.43 15.65
C ILE A 339 22.33 -13.59 16.17
N CYS A 340 22.63 -12.63 17.04
CA CYS A 340 21.65 -11.77 17.71
C CYS A 340 22.08 -10.31 17.66
N MET A 341 21.09 -9.41 17.69
CA MET A 341 21.33 -7.99 17.89
C MET A 341 21.66 -7.70 19.36
N THR A 342 22.44 -6.65 19.63
CA THR A 342 22.55 -6.09 20.98
C THR A 342 21.34 -5.21 21.31
N SER A 343 21.13 -4.93 22.59
CA SER A 343 20.07 -4.01 23.01
C SER A 343 20.25 -2.62 22.42
N GLU A 344 21.49 -2.13 22.28
CA GLU A 344 21.81 -0.85 21.66
C GLU A 344 21.49 -0.85 20.17
N GLU A 345 21.80 -1.93 19.45
CA GLU A 345 21.49 -2.09 18.03
C GLU A 345 19.98 -2.05 17.79
N VAL A 346 19.19 -2.70 18.64
CA VAL A 346 17.72 -2.66 18.55
C VAL A 346 17.19 -1.28 18.89
N GLN A 347 17.67 -0.63 19.96
CA GLN A 347 17.24 0.73 20.32
C GLN A 347 17.56 1.75 19.22
N ALA A 348 18.68 1.59 18.52
CA ALA A 348 19.09 2.47 17.43
C ALA A 348 18.14 2.43 16.21
N VAL A 349 17.39 1.34 16.03
CA VAL A 349 16.36 1.23 14.98
C VAL A 349 15.26 2.28 15.18
N TRP A 350 14.89 2.57 16.43
CA TRP A 350 13.78 3.47 16.74
C TRP A 350 13.98 4.91 16.20
N PRO A 351 15.04 5.65 16.58
CA PRO A 351 15.26 6.99 16.07
C PRO A 351 15.61 7.00 14.57
N ALA A 352 16.16 5.90 14.03
CA ALA A 352 16.39 5.77 12.59
C ALA A 352 15.07 5.67 11.80
N LEU A 353 14.13 4.86 12.29
CA LEU A 353 12.79 4.74 11.70
C LEU A 353 12.06 6.08 11.70
N LEU A 354 12.03 6.78 12.83
CA LEU A 354 11.36 8.09 12.93
C LEU A 354 11.95 9.12 11.95
N ARG A 355 13.27 9.13 11.74
CA ARG A 355 13.91 10.02 10.74
C ARG A 355 13.58 9.64 9.29
N SER A 356 13.39 8.35 9.03
CA SER A 356 13.17 7.81 7.68
C SER A 356 11.70 7.53 7.37
N THR A 357 10.77 7.77 8.30
CA THR A 357 9.36 7.34 8.20
C THR A 357 8.71 7.87 6.93
N ALA A 358 8.90 9.15 6.64
CA ALA A 358 8.33 9.76 5.46
C ALA A 358 8.93 9.23 4.14
N GLU A 359 10.23 8.98 4.11
CA GLU A 359 10.91 8.43 2.93
C GLU A 359 10.46 7.00 2.65
N LEU A 360 10.38 6.17 3.69
CA LEU A 360 9.89 4.79 3.60
C LEU A 360 8.41 4.75 3.21
N THR A 361 7.56 5.58 3.81
CA THR A 361 6.14 5.69 3.45
C THR A 361 5.98 6.08 1.98
N PHE A 362 6.74 7.08 1.52
CA PHE A 362 6.71 7.49 0.11
C PHE A 362 7.16 6.36 -0.82
N ARG A 363 8.23 5.65 -0.47
CA ARG A 363 8.74 4.49 -1.24
C ARG A 363 7.66 3.42 -1.37
N HIS A 364 7.02 3.06 -0.27
CA HIS A 364 5.92 2.08 -0.22
C HIS A 364 4.71 2.52 -1.08
N LEU A 365 4.28 3.78 -0.97
CA LEU A 365 3.16 4.32 -1.76
C LEU A 365 3.51 4.45 -3.26
N THR A 366 4.76 4.81 -3.57
CA THR A 366 5.19 5.06 -4.95
C THR A 366 5.36 3.77 -5.72
N ILE A 367 5.99 2.74 -5.16
CA ILE A 367 6.18 1.45 -5.84
C ILE A 367 4.81 0.86 -6.19
N ARG A 368 3.86 0.83 -5.26
CA ARG A 368 2.49 0.35 -5.53
C ARG A 368 1.82 1.11 -6.68
N LYS A 369 1.88 2.45 -6.68
CA LYS A 369 1.32 3.25 -7.79
C LYS A 369 2.04 3.03 -9.12
N THR A 370 3.34 2.78 -9.07
CA THR A 370 4.17 2.63 -10.27
C THR A 370 3.88 1.27 -10.91
N VAL A 371 3.79 0.21 -10.11
CA VAL A 371 3.35 -1.13 -10.55
C VAL A 371 1.92 -1.09 -11.09
N ALA A 372 0.96 -0.49 -10.36
CA ALA A 372 -0.42 -0.34 -10.84
C ALA A 372 -0.55 0.53 -12.10
N ALA A 373 0.44 1.38 -12.40
CA ALA A 373 0.51 2.16 -13.62
C ALA A 373 1.26 1.45 -14.76
N GLY A 374 1.75 0.23 -14.54
CA GLY A 374 2.54 -0.52 -15.52
C GLY A 374 3.89 0.12 -15.83
N LYS A 375 4.52 0.74 -14.84
CA LYS A 375 5.81 1.42 -14.98
C LYS A 375 6.88 0.72 -14.14
N ILE A 376 8.13 0.79 -14.58
CA ILE A 376 9.28 0.36 -13.77
C ILE A 376 9.50 1.40 -12.67
N TYR A 377 9.60 0.94 -11.42
CA TYR A 377 9.96 1.82 -10.31
C TYR A 377 11.38 2.36 -10.50
N GLN A 378 11.52 3.68 -10.37
CA GLN A 378 12.79 4.36 -10.27
C GLN A 378 12.83 5.09 -8.94
N GLU A 379 13.98 5.01 -8.27
CA GLU A 379 14.17 5.66 -6.99
C GLU A 379 14.07 7.20 -7.15
N PRO A 380 13.25 7.89 -6.34
CA PRO A 380 13.00 9.31 -6.48
C PRO A 380 14.26 10.15 -6.19
N SER A 381 14.35 11.33 -6.82
CA SER A 381 15.48 12.24 -6.63
C SER A 381 15.49 12.84 -5.22
N LYS A 382 16.65 13.33 -4.74
CA LYS A 382 16.74 14.02 -3.43
C LYS A 382 15.78 15.23 -3.31
N ALA A 383 15.39 15.84 -4.44
CA ALA A 383 14.50 17.00 -4.47
C ALA A 383 13.02 16.64 -4.24
N ASP A 384 12.63 15.39 -4.52
CA ASP A 384 11.26 14.88 -4.32
C ASP A 384 10.98 14.53 -2.84
N ARG A 385 12.01 14.58 -1.98
CA ARG A 385 11.96 14.24 -0.55
C ARG A 385 11.44 15.40 0.32
N ARG A 386 10.34 16.06 -0.07
CA ARG A 386 9.65 17.02 0.82
C ARG A 386 8.51 16.33 1.53
N PHE A 387 8.78 15.85 2.74
CA PHE A 387 7.75 15.42 3.66
C PHE A 387 7.93 16.08 5.02
N SER A 388 6.81 16.48 5.58
CA SER A 388 6.71 17.22 6.84
C SER A 388 7.34 16.41 7.96
N LYS A 389 8.14 17.09 8.80
CA LYS A 389 8.34 16.65 10.19
C LYS A 389 6.95 16.44 10.79
N ASP A 390 6.79 15.38 11.57
CA ASP A 390 5.61 15.21 12.40
C ASP A 390 5.30 16.53 13.12
N PRO A 391 4.15 17.18 12.83
CA PRO A 391 3.82 18.47 13.41
C PRO A 391 3.57 18.37 14.94
N GLU A 392 3.44 17.16 15.50
CA GLU A 392 3.03 16.94 16.91
C GLU A 392 4.09 16.28 17.80
N GLY A 393 5.23 15.83 17.28
CA GLY A 393 6.30 15.23 18.09
C GLY A 393 5.93 13.91 18.76
N LYS A 394 5.14 13.06 18.08
CA LYS A 394 4.71 11.75 18.57
C LYS A 394 5.91 10.80 18.68
N ASN A 395 6.03 10.17 19.86
CA ASN A 395 7.06 9.17 20.17
C ASN A 395 6.52 7.73 20.08
N PHE A 396 5.57 7.47 19.17
CA PHE A 396 4.94 6.17 19.00
C PHE A 396 4.55 5.92 17.54
N LEU A 397 4.51 4.65 17.15
CA LEU A 397 4.04 4.19 15.85
C LEU A 397 2.56 3.81 15.92
N VAL A 398 1.82 4.06 14.85
CA VAL A 398 0.42 3.68 14.66
C VAL A 398 0.20 3.18 13.24
N GLY A 399 -0.37 1.99 13.15
CA GLY A 399 -0.88 1.44 11.90
C GLY A 399 0.05 0.41 11.27
N PRO A 400 -0.51 -0.44 10.39
CA PRO A 400 0.20 -1.59 9.82
C PRO A 400 1.44 -1.20 9.01
N MET A 401 1.42 -0.06 8.31
CA MET A 401 2.55 0.41 7.50
C MET A 401 3.78 0.71 8.36
N GLU A 402 3.60 1.42 9.46
CA GLU A 402 4.71 1.82 10.34
C GLU A 402 5.32 0.61 11.04
N ILE A 403 4.49 -0.34 11.49
CA ILE A 403 4.97 -1.61 12.03
C ILE A 403 5.69 -2.44 10.96
N SER A 404 5.19 -2.45 9.72
CA SER A 404 5.86 -3.14 8.60
C SER A 404 7.25 -2.57 8.33
N MET A 405 7.37 -1.24 8.32
CA MET A 405 8.64 -0.54 8.16
C MET A 405 9.61 -0.82 9.31
N LEU A 406 9.10 -0.91 10.55
CA LEU A 406 9.90 -1.32 11.70
C LEU A 406 10.49 -2.72 11.50
N ILE A 407 9.65 -3.69 11.08
CA ILE A 407 10.10 -5.06 10.81
C ILE A 407 11.11 -5.09 9.67
N GLU A 408 10.89 -4.32 8.61
CA GLU A 408 11.83 -4.19 7.50
C GLU A 408 13.19 -3.64 7.99
N MET A 409 13.19 -2.63 8.86
CA MET A 409 14.42 -2.06 9.41
C MET A 409 15.15 -2.99 10.37
N LEU A 410 14.42 -3.78 11.16
CA LEU A 410 15.02 -4.83 12.00
C LEU A 410 15.69 -5.89 11.12
N HIS A 411 15.00 -6.37 10.08
CA HIS A 411 15.54 -7.35 9.15
C HIS A 411 16.74 -6.79 8.36
N ALA A 412 16.72 -5.50 8.03
CA ALA A 412 17.79 -4.84 7.31
C ALA A 412 19.13 -4.76 8.08
N ASN A 413 19.13 -5.04 9.38
CA ASN A 413 20.36 -5.20 10.15
C ASN A 413 21.18 -6.38 9.61
N GLU A 414 22.49 -6.21 9.42
CA GLU A 414 23.37 -7.22 8.82
C GLU A 414 23.34 -8.58 9.54
N LYS A 415 23.21 -8.58 10.88
CA LYS A 415 23.07 -9.81 11.67
C LYS A 415 21.76 -10.51 11.38
N MET A 416 20.68 -9.75 11.23
CA MET A 416 19.35 -10.29 10.94
C MET A 416 19.26 -10.80 9.50
N LYS A 417 19.82 -10.09 8.51
CA LYS A 417 19.93 -10.61 7.13
C LYS A 417 20.73 -11.91 7.04
N THR A 418 21.76 -12.05 7.86
CA THR A 418 22.58 -13.28 7.89
C THR A 418 21.79 -14.45 8.50
N ARG A 419 20.90 -14.16 9.46
CA ARG A 419 20.11 -15.16 10.18
C ARG A 419 18.79 -15.53 9.49
N PHE A 420 18.14 -14.58 8.84
CA PHE A 420 16.81 -14.73 8.26
C PHE A 420 16.84 -14.28 6.80
N THR A 421 16.33 -15.12 5.91
CA THR A 421 16.25 -14.86 4.47
C THR A 421 15.23 -13.78 4.12
N SER A 422 14.22 -13.57 4.96
CA SER A 422 13.18 -12.56 4.76
C SER A 422 12.63 -11.99 6.07
N PRO A 423 11.96 -10.83 6.00
CA PRO A 423 11.20 -10.31 7.13
C PRO A 423 10.07 -11.25 7.59
N LEU A 424 9.41 -11.97 6.67
CA LEU A 424 8.35 -12.94 7.02
C LEU A 424 8.92 -14.11 7.83
N GLU A 425 10.05 -14.66 7.40
CA GLU A 425 10.74 -15.74 8.12
C GLU A 425 11.14 -15.26 9.51
N MET A 426 11.71 -14.06 9.63
CA MET A 426 12.05 -13.45 10.91
C MET A 426 10.83 -13.36 11.82
N MET A 427 9.70 -12.82 11.35
CA MET A 427 8.46 -12.73 12.14
C MET A 427 7.96 -14.11 12.58
N THR A 428 7.98 -15.09 11.67
CA THR A 428 7.51 -16.45 11.94
C THR A 428 8.36 -17.11 13.03
N CYS A 429 9.69 -16.99 12.93
CA CYS A 429 10.61 -17.46 13.96
C CYS A 429 10.41 -16.74 15.30
N MET A 430 10.12 -15.44 15.30
CA MET A 430 9.83 -14.70 16.55
C MET A 430 8.57 -15.22 17.24
N VAL A 431 7.50 -15.46 16.48
CA VAL A 431 6.25 -16.03 17.03
C VAL A 431 6.48 -17.44 17.56
N GLN A 432 7.21 -18.29 16.83
CA GLN A 432 7.55 -19.65 17.27
C GLN A 432 8.40 -19.64 18.54
N HIS A 433 9.43 -18.78 18.59
CA HIS A 433 10.27 -18.61 19.77
C HIS A 433 9.43 -18.25 21.00
N ALA A 434 8.56 -17.25 20.89
CA ALA A 434 7.68 -16.83 21.98
C ALA A 434 6.68 -17.92 22.39
N ARG A 435 6.22 -18.77 21.47
CA ARG A 435 5.36 -19.92 21.80
C ARG A 435 6.09 -21.02 22.59
N VAL A 436 7.36 -21.28 22.23
CA VAL A 436 8.17 -22.33 22.87
C VAL A 436 8.68 -21.88 24.24
N HIS A 437 9.20 -20.66 24.34
CA HIS A 437 9.86 -20.17 25.54
C HIS A 437 8.94 -19.32 26.44
N GLY A 438 7.73 -19.01 25.97
CA GLY A 438 6.85 -18.04 26.62
C GLY A 438 7.36 -16.60 26.45
N ARG A 439 6.71 -15.67 27.15
CA ARG A 439 7.23 -14.30 27.29
C ARG A 439 8.25 -14.28 28.41
N LEU A 440 9.51 -14.08 28.03
CA LEU A 440 10.65 -14.06 28.95
C LEU A 440 10.80 -12.68 29.64
N TRP A 441 10.26 -11.63 29.01
CA TRP A 441 10.16 -10.28 29.56
C TRP A 441 8.68 -9.85 29.58
N ASP A 442 8.18 -9.54 30.78
CA ASP A 442 6.85 -8.95 31.00
C ASP A 442 6.90 -7.42 30.98
N GLU A 443 5.83 -6.78 30.50
CA GLU A 443 5.71 -5.32 30.35
C GLU A 443 6.00 -4.56 31.66
N ASP A 444 5.71 -5.18 32.81
CA ASP A 444 5.78 -4.60 34.14
C ASP A 444 7.09 -4.88 34.90
N GLN A 445 8.02 -5.68 34.35
CA GLN A 445 9.29 -6.02 35.01
C GLN A 445 10.46 -6.03 34.01
N PRO A 446 11.52 -5.21 34.18
CA PRO A 446 12.71 -5.28 33.32
C PRO A 446 13.37 -6.67 33.44
N PRO A 447 14.09 -7.14 32.41
CA PRO A 447 14.71 -8.46 32.44
C PRO A 447 15.71 -8.51 33.60
N SER A 448 15.60 -9.54 34.44
CA SER A 448 16.56 -9.79 35.51
C SER A 448 17.94 -10.04 34.89
N GLY A 449 18.77 -9.00 34.85
CA GLY A 449 20.11 -9.04 34.24
C GLY A 449 20.59 -7.73 33.60
N ALA A 450 19.74 -6.72 33.45
CA ALA A 450 20.14 -5.43 32.87
C ALA A 450 20.12 -4.28 33.90
N ALA A 451 20.85 -4.44 35.01
CA ALA A 451 21.21 -3.32 35.89
C ALA A 451 22.37 -3.69 36.83
N SER A 452 23.61 -3.58 36.36
CA SER A 452 24.75 -2.96 37.07
C SER A 452 26.05 -3.32 36.37
N GLY A 453 26.84 -2.30 36.02
CA GLY A 453 28.22 -2.50 35.58
C GLY A 453 29.06 -3.22 36.63
N GLY A 454 30.08 -3.93 36.15
CA GLY A 454 31.14 -4.53 36.95
C GLY A 454 30.77 -5.90 37.52
N ASP A 455 31.03 -6.96 36.76
CA ASP A 455 31.81 -8.10 37.26
C ASP A 455 32.12 -9.07 36.11
N GLU A 456 33.41 -9.16 35.77
CA GLU A 456 33.96 -10.27 34.99
C GLU A 456 33.69 -11.60 35.74
N PRO A 457 33.41 -12.71 35.04
CA PRO A 457 33.32 -14.00 35.69
C PRO A 457 34.71 -14.39 36.20
N LYS A 458 34.89 -14.33 37.53
CA LYS A 458 36.05 -14.94 38.19
C LYS A 458 36.09 -16.42 37.81
N ALA A 459 37.23 -16.81 37.24
CA ALA A 459 37.62 -18.19 37.01
C ALA A 459 37.36 -19.02 38.29
N ALA A 460 36.62 -20.11 38.13
CA ALA A 460 36.54 -21.14 39.13
C ALA A 460 37.95 -21.72 39.33
N THR A 461 38.57 -21.36 40.45
CA THR A 461 39.72 -22.08 40.99
C THR A 461 39.25 -23.44 41.47
N ASP A 462 39.79 -24.49 40.86
CA ASP A 462 39.92 -25.82 41.42
C ASP A 462 40.37 -25.76 42.89
N ALA A 463 39.67 -26.48 43.76
CA ALA A 463 40.23 -27.21 44.90
C ALA A 463 39.12 -27.96 45.67
N GLY A 464 39.28 -29.27 45.83
CA GLY A 464 38.66 -30.06 46.91
C GLY A 464 37.91 -31.29 46.45
#